data_AF-A0A496WNU8-F1
#
_entry.id   AF-A0A496WNU8-F1
#
_cell.length_a   1.000
_cell.length_b   1.000
_cell.length_c   1.000
_cell.angle_alpha   90.00
_cell.angle_beta   90.00
_cell.angle_gamma   90.00
#
_symmetry.space_group_name_H-M   'P 1'
#
loop_
_entity.id
_entity.type
_entity.pdbx_description
1 polymer ?
#
loop_
_entity_poly.entity_id
_entity_poly.type
_entity_poly.pdbx_seq_one_letter_code
_entity_poly.pdbx_strand_id
1 'polypeptide(L)'
;MSTLSGRLYADGATLLNQEPEAKQDVTLNYSRLRYISDGYTKSASDELGTSAVVNFFTMPKGARLIEMFATAPTAGVTGEADLGWDASVETDEYGVVLEAADADGFYTSDQFDPGDAAFTRKAIDSARPGYRKLFGAAVQVTATVTEITASSAADEWLLEAYITVD
;
A
#
# COMPACT_ATOMS: atom_id res chain seq x y z
N MET A 1 32.99 -16.23 17.21
CA MET A 1 32.62 -17.18 16.14
C MET A 1 31.13 -17.43 16.24
N SER A 2 30.37 -17.00 15.22
CA SER A 2 28.94 -17.31 15.11
C SER A 2 28.79 -18.57 14.28
N THR A 3 28.11 -19.56 14.83
CA THR A 3 27.54 -20.68 14.07
C THR A 3 26.08 -20.82 14.49
N LEU A 4 25.18 -20.38 13.63
CA LEU A 4 23.81 -20.87 13.60
C LEU A 4 23.62 -21.58 12.26
N SER A 5 23.63 -22.91 12.37
CA SER A 5 23.63 -23.88 11.29
C SER A 5 22.26 -23.98 10.61
N GLY A 6 22.30 -23.78 9.29
CA GLY A 6 21.74 -24.65 8.25
C GLY A 6 20.44 -25.40 8.50
N ARG A 7 19.45 -25.07 7.65
CA ARG A 7 18.28 -25.91 7.33
C ARG A 7 18.73 -27.30 6.88
N LEU A 8 18.07 -28.33 7.41
CA LEU A 8 18.16 -29.71 6.94
C LEU A 8 17.59 -29.81 5.51
N TYR A 9 18.35 -30.39 4.60
CA TYR A 9 17.85 -30.87 3.31
C TYR A 9 18.11 -32.38 3.21
N ALA A 10 17.16 -33.09 2.61
CA ALA A 10 17.15 -34.54 2.48
C ALA A 10 18.37 -35.07 1.70
N ASP A 11 18.88 -36.22 2.16
CA ASP A 11 20.05 -36.91 1.65
C ASP A 11 19.84 -37.31 0.17
N GLY A 12 20.69 -36.81 -0.73
CA GLY A 12 20.70 -37.17 -2.16
C GLY A 12 20.24 -36.11 -3.17
N ALA A 13 19.89 -34.88 -2.76
CA ALA A 13 19.65 -33.79 -3.72
C ALA A 13 21.00 -33.15 -4.13
N THR A 14 21.49 -33.45 -5.33
CA THR A 14 22.58 -32.70 -5.94
C THR A 14 22.12 -31.26 -6.10
N LEU A 15 22.75 -30.31 -5.39
CA LEU A 15 22.53 -28.88 -5.63
C LEU A 15 22.87 -28.62 -7.10
N LEU A 16 21.86 -28.34 -7.92
CA LEU A 16 22.04 -27.68 -9.20
C LEU A 16 22.53 -26.26 -8.90
N ASN A 17 23.82 -26.14 -8.61
CA ASN A 17 24.51 -24.87 -8.53
C ASN A 17 24.80 -24.40 -9.97
N GLN A 18 23.73 -24.22 -10.76
CA GLN A 18 23.82 -23.50 -12.01
C GLN A 18 23.90 -22.02 -11.65
N GLU A 19 25.10 -21.48 -11.60
CA GLU A 19 25.24 -20.03 -11.66
C GLU A 19 24.66 -19.56 -13.01
N PRO A 20 23.83 -18.51 -13.04
CA PRO A 20 23.22 -18.03 -14.27
C PRO A 20 24.32 -17.71 -15.30
N GLU A 21 24.14 -18.21 -16.53
CA GLU A 21 25.12 -18.11 -17.63
C GLU A 21 25.52 -16.67 -17.98
N ALA A 22 24.70 -15.70 -17.58
CA ALA A 22 25.04 -14.29 -17.58
C ALA A 22 24.61 -13.65 -16.26
N LYS A 23 25.56 -12.96 -15.60
CA LYS A 23 25.21 -11.99 -14.56
C LYS A 23 24.40 -10.89 -15.24
N GLN A 24 23.16 -10.69 -14.78
CA GLN A 24 22.33 -9.60 -15.25
C GLN A 24 23.08 -8.28 -15.06
N ASP A 25 23.26 -7.52 -16.12
CA ASP A 25 23.94 -6.23 -16.04
C ASP A 25 23.09 -5.28 -15.19
N VAL A 26 23.60 -4.95 -14.00
CA VAL A 26 22.93 -4.06 -13.04
C VAL A 26 22.75 -2.65 -13.57
N THR A 27 23.44 -2.27 -14.65
CA THR A 27 23.26 -0.98 -15.33
C THR A 27 22.09 -0.98 -16.34
N LEU A 28 21.58 -2.16 -16.72
CA LEU A 28 20.32 -2.32 -17.46
C LEU A 28 19.09 -2.22 -16.54
N ASN A 29 19.28 -2.24 -15.21
CA ASN A 29 18.23 -1.83 -14.27
C ASN A 29 18.13 -0.30 -14.31
N TYR A 30 17.24 0.21 -15.15
CA TYR A 30 16.80 1.61 -15.14
C TYR A 30 16.03 1.94 -13.85
N SER A 31 16.63 1.80 -12.67
CA SER A 31 15.92 1.79 -11.39
C SER A 31 15.36 3.17 -11.05
N ARG A 32 14.19 3.50 -11.61
CA ARG A 32 13.27 4.54 -11.15
C ARG A 32 12.36 4.03 -10.03
N LEU A 33 12.51 2.77 -9.62
CA LEU A 33 11.73 2.16 -8.56
C LEU A 33 12.07 2.83 -7.22
N ARG A 34 11.04 3.32 -6.53
CA ARG A 34 11.09 3.91 -5.21
C ARG A 34 10.11 3.16 -4.31
N TYR A 35 10.40 3.21 -3.02
CA TYR A 35 9.54 2.69 -1.97
C TYR A 35 9.04 3.87 -1.14
N ILE A 36 7.74 3.89 -0.86
CA ILE A 36 7.10 4.84 0.05
C ILE A 36 6.26 4.01 1.02
N SER A 37 6.33 4.33 2.30
CA SER A 37 5.48 3.73 3.31
C SER A 37 5.01 4.81 4.27
N ASP A 38 3.76 4.70 4.71
CA ASP A 38 3.24 5.52 5.78
C ASP A 38 2.19 4.76 6.57
N GLY A 39 2.04 5.14 7.83
CA GLY A 39 1.19 4.42 8.77
C GLY A 39 0.37 5.33 9.65
N TYR A 40 -0.79 4.84 10.04
CA TYR A 40 -1.67 5.47 11.00
C TYR A 40 -1.78 4.59 12.24
N THR A 41 -1.42 5.14 13.39
CA THR A 41 -1.62 4.49 14.68
C THR A 41 -2.89 5.01 15.32
N LYS A 42 -3.88 4.14 15.49
CA LYS A 42 -5.11 4.45 16.22
C LYS A 42 -4.83 4.46 17.72
N SER A 43 -5.20 5.53 18.43
CA SER A 43 -5.22 5.51 19.90
C SER A 43 -6.40 4.69 20.40
N ALA A 44 -6.27 4.05 21.57
CA ALA A 44 -7.36 3.32 22.21
C ALA A 44 -8.58 4.21 22.57
N SER A 45 -8.40 5.54 22.55
CA SER A 45 -9.46 6.55 22.74
C SER A 45 -10.11 7.01 21.44
N ASP A 46 -9.58 6.63 20.27
CA ASP A 46 -10.05 7.15 19.00
C ASP A 46 -11.27 6.36 18.52
N GLU A 47 -12.42 7.02 18.51
CA GLU A 47 -13.61 6.56 17.80
C GLU A 47 -13.54 7.09 16.36
N LEU A 48 -12.92 6.32 15.47
CA LEU A 48 -13.03 6.55 14.03
C LEU A 48 -14.47 6.25 13.63
N GLY A 49 -15.33 7.28 13.67
CA GLY A 49 -16.72 7.15 13.21
C GLY A 49 -16.82 6.83 11.71
N THR A 50 -18.04 6.75 11.20
CA THR A 50 -18.37 6.35 9.81
C THR A 50 -18.04 7.40 8.73
N SER A 51 -17.20 8.37 9.04
CA SER A 51 -16.80 9.43 8.11
C SER A 51 -15.39 9.93 8.38
N ALA A 52 -14.59 9.15 9.12
CA ALA A 52 -13.19 9.50 9.35
C ALA A 52 -12.38 9.28 8.07
N VAL A 53 -11.43 10.17 7.81
CA VAL A 53 -10.46 10.03 6.72
C VAL A 53 -9.08 9.91 7.33
N VAL A 54 -8.39 8.82 7.01
CA VAL A 54 -7.02 8.57 7.43
C VAL A 54 -6.09 8.89 6.26
N ASN A 55 -5.18 9.83 6.47
CA ASN A 55 -4.19 10.21 5.46
C ASN A 55 -2.90 9.39 5.64
N PHE A 56 -2.38 8.86 4.55
CA PHE A 56 -1.08 8.19 4.49
C PHE A 56 -0.07 9.09 3.76
N PHE A 57 0.64 8.56 2.77
CA PHE A 57 1.61 9.32 1.99
C PHE A 57 0.98 10.08 0.80
N THR A 58 1.71 11.10 0.33
CA THR A 58 1.43 11.76 -0.95
C THR A 58 2.14 11.02 -2.09
N MET A 59 1.38 10.58 -3.09
CA MET A 59 1.91 10.09 -4.36
C MET A 59 2.46 11.27 -5.18
N PRO A 60 3.73 11.28 -5.60
CA PRO A 60 4.29 12.42 -6.29
C PRO A 60 3.80 12.50 -7.74
N LYS A 61 3.78 13.72 -8.28
CA LYS A 61 3.60 13.96 -9.72
C LYS A 61 4.61 13.15 -10.53
N GLY A 62 4.16 12.57 -11.64
CA GLY A 62 4.97 11.70 -12.51
C GLY A 62 5.15 10.29 -11.95
N ALA A 63 4.52 9.94 -10.83
CA ALA A 63 4.58 8.59 -10.31
C ALA A 63 3.71 7.61 -11.10
N ARG A 64 4.16 6.35 -11.18
CA ARG A 64 3.31 5.19 -11.49
C ARG A 64 3.42 4.20 -10.36
N LEU A 65 2.27 3.72 -9.88
CA LEU A 65 2.23 2.65 -8.89
C LEU A 65 2.49 1.29 -9.59
N ILE A 66 3.43 0.52 -9.03
CA ILE A 66 3.77 -0.83 -9.48
C ILE A 66 3.05 -1.85 -8.62
N GLU A 67 3.19 -1.70 -7.29
CA GLU A 67 2.61 -2.61 -6.32
C GLU A 67 2.38 -1.87 -5.00
N MET A 68 1.28 -2.19 -4.31
CA MET A 68 0.93 -1.68 -3.00
C MET A 68 0.56 -2.83 -2.07
N PHE A 69 0.97 -2.69 -0.83
CA PHE A 69 0.60 -3.57 0.26
C PHE A 69 -0.08 -2.78 1.35
N ALA A 70 -1.08 -3.39 1.95
CA ALA A 70 -1.75 -2.88 3.12
C ALA A 70 -1.49 -3.80 4.31
N THR A 71 -1.51 -3.23 5.51
CA THR A 71 -1.59 -3.93 6.79
C THR A 71 -2.69 -3.26 7.60
N ALA A 72 -3.63 -4.06 8.07
CA ALA A 72 -4.79 -3.60 8.82
C ALA A 72 -5.08 -4.63 9.93
N PRO A 73 -4.31 -4.62 11.03
CA PRO A 73 -4.60 -5.43 12.20
C PRO A 73 -5.93 -4.96 12.83
N THR A 74 -6.55 -5.84 13.61
CA THR A 74 -7.93 -5.69 14.09
C THR A 74 -8.11 -4.42 14.95
N ALA A 75 -8.74 -3.40 14.38
CA ALA A 75 -9.11 -2.13 15.00
C ALA A 75 -10.54 -2.10 15.56
N GLY A 76 -11.25 -3.24 15.56
CA GLY A 76 -12.66 -3.33 15.96
C GLY A 76 -13.25 -4.74 15.85
N VAL A 77 -14.52 -4.86 16.24
CA VAL A 77 -15.36 -6.02 15.89
C VAL A 77 -15.79 -5.94 14.42
N THR A 78 -16.10 -4.72 13.95
CA THR A 78 -16.35 -4.44 12.53
C THR A 78 -15.43 -3.33 12.05
N GLY A 79 -15.05 -3.38 10.78
CA GLY A 79 -14.11 -2.45 10.16
C GLY A 79 -14.26 -2.46 8.65
N GLU A 80 -14.56 -1.32 8.05
CA GLU A 80 -14.60 -1.15 6.61
C GLU A 80 -13.98 0.22 6.28
N ALA A 81 -13.03 0.23 5.34
CA ALA A 81 -12.56 1.47 4.74
C ALA A 81 -12.24 1.29 3.26
N ASP A 82 -12.38 2.35 2.48
CA ASP A 82 -11.99 2.38 1.07
C ASP A 82 -10.65 3.12 0.92
N LEU A 83 -9.65 2.50 0.27
CA LEU A 83 -8.38 3.17 -0.04
C LEU A 83 -8.43 3.84 -1.39
N GLY A 84 -8.20 5.14 -1.37
CA GLY A 84 -8.28 6.01 -2.53
C GLY A 84 -7.20 7.07 -2.57
N TRP A 85 -7.42 8.08 -3.41
CA TRP A 85 -6.65 9.32 -3.37
C TRP A 85 -7.56 10.54 -3.45
N ASP A 86 -7.12 11.62 -2.82
CA ASP A 86 -7.81 12.90 -2.86
C ASP A 86 -7.62 13.62 -4.20
N ALA A 87 -8.48 14.61 -4.45
CA ALA A 87 -8.29 15.52 -5.57
C ALA A 87 -6.99 16.33 -5.39
N SER A 88 -6.22 16.48 -6.46
CA SER A 88 -5.03 17.34 -6.49
C SER A 88 -5.38 18.81 -6.28
N VAL A 89 -4.47 19.57 -5.67
CA VAL A 89 -4.55 21.04 -5.61
C VAL A 89 -4.05 21.72 -6.90
N GLU A 90 -3.30 21.01 -7.75
CA GLU A 90 -2.83 21.50 -9.04
C GLU A 90 -3.97 21.51 -10.08
N THR A 91 -4.08 22.62 -10.82
CA THR A 91 -5.04 22.81 -11.92
C THR A 91 -4.31 23.06 -13.25
N ASP A 92 -4.98 22.77 -14.37
CA ASP A 92 -4.52 23.17 -15.69
C ASP A 92 -4.71 24.68 -15.95
N GLU A 93 -4.38 25.13 -17.16
CA GLU A 93 -4.53 26.54 -17.59
C GLU A 93 -5.98 27.03 -17.61
N TYR A 94 -6.95 26.12 -17.59
CA TYR A 94 -8.38 26.41 -17.56
C TYR A 94 -8.99 26.31 -16.15
N GLY A 95 -8.17 26.04 -15.13
CA GLY A 95 -8.61 25.88 -13.74
C GLY A 95 -9.25 24.52 -13.45
N VAL A 96 -9.08 23.53 -14.32
CA VAL A 96 -9.56 22.15 -14.11
C VAL A 96 -8.52 21.40 -13.28
N VAL A 97 -8.97 20.71 -12.23
CA VAL A 97 -8.10 19.91 -11.37
C VAL A 97 -7.42 18.80 -12.18
N LEU A 98 -6.09 18.68 -12.05
CA LEU A 98 -5.28 17.72 -12.82
C LEU A 98 -5.50 16.26 -12.41
N GLU A 99 -5.88 16.01 -11.16
CA GLU A 99 -6.23 14.67 -10.66
C GLU A 99 -7.52 14.72 -9.85
N ALA A 100 -8.57 14.08 -10.34
CA ALA A 100 -9.83 13.96 -9.61
C ALA A 100 -9.69 12.97 -8.43
N ALA A 101 -10.48 13.20 -7.38
CA ALA A 101 -10.56 12.29 -6.25
C ALA A 101 -11.06 10.91 -6.70
N ASP A 102 -10.53 9.87 -6.06
CA ASP A 102 -10.95 8.48 -6.20
C ASP A 102 -11.13 7.88 -4.80
N ALA A 103 -12.01 8.51 -4.00
CA ALA A 103 -12.16 8.22 -2.58
C ALA A 103 -12.78 6.83 -2.31
N ASP A 104 -13.59 6.32 -3.24
CA ASP A 104 -14.16 4.96 -3.19
C ASP A 104 -13.14 3.90 -3.65
N GLY A 105 -12.07 4.32 -4.31
CA GLY A 105 -10.80 3.66 -4.22
C GLY A 105 -10.53 2.48 -5.15
N PHE A 106 -9.23 2.31 -5.40
CA PHE A 106 -8.64 1.14 -6.06
C PHE A 106 -8.57 -0.08 -5.13
N TYR A 107 -8.99 0.05 -3.87
CA TYR A 107 -9.11 -1.03 -2.90
C TYR A 107 -10.29 -0.75 -1.97
N THR A 108 -11.43 -1.39 -2.24
CA THR A 108 -12.68 -1.11 -1.50
C THR A 108 -12.76 -1.84 -0.16
N SER A 109 -13.74 -1.44 0.63
CA SER A 109 -14.18 -1.94 1.93
C SER A 109 -14.26 -3.47 2.04
N ASP A 110 -14.62 -4.19 0.98
CA ASP A 110 -14.60 -5.66 0.95
C ASP A 110 -13.19 -6.27 0.97
N GLN A 111 -12.15 -5.44 0.81
CA GLN A 111 -10.74 -5.85 0.79
C GLN A 111 -9.90 -5.21 1.89
N PHE A 112 -10.26 -4.01 2.38
CA PHE A 112 -9.65 -3.33 3.52
C PHE A 112 -10.61 -3.31 4.71
N ASP A 113 -10.61 -4.43 5.45
CA ASP A 113 -11.43 -4.64 6.62
C ASP A 113 -10.51 -4.73 7.85
N PRO A 114 -10.36 -3.64 8.63
CA PRO A 114 -9.65 -3.66 9.89
C PRO A 114 -10.49 -4.27 11.04
N GLY A 115 -11.62 -4.90 10.79
CA GLY A 115 -12.48 -5.60 11.75
C GLY A 115 -12.36 -7.13 11.66
N ASP A 116 -13.40 -7.78 11.16
CA ASP A 116 -13.56 -9.24 11.14
C ASP A 116 -12.59 -9.95 10.17
N ALA A 117 -12.15 -9.26 9.11
CA ALA A 117 -11.17 -9.77 8.15
C ALA A 117 -9.79 -9.09 8.26
N ALA A 118 -9.44 -8.60 9.44
CA ALA A 118 -8.14 -8.00 9.73
C ALA A 118 -6.97 -8.87 9.24
N PHE A 119 -5.94 -8.22 8.71
CA PHE A 119 -4.80 -8.87 8.08
C PHE A 119 -3.47 -8.22 8.41
N THR A 120 -2.43 -9.05 8.52
CA THR A 120 -1.08 -8.62 8.86
C THR A 120 -0.31 -8.05 7.67
N ARG A 121 -0.65 -8.47 6.44
CA ARG A 121 -0.16 -7.88 5.19
C ARG A 121 -0.91 -8.46 3.99
N LYS A 122 -1.37 -7.64 3.06
CA LYS A 122 -2.05 -8.08 1.84
C LYS A 122 -1.66 -7.21 0.65
N ALA A 123 -1.40 -7.86 -0.49
CA ALA A 123 -1.21 -7.15 -1.75
C ALA A 123 -2.56 -6.62 -2.26
N ILE A 124 -2.56 -5.38 -2.72
CA ILE A 124 -3.74 -4.75 -3.30
C ILE A 124 -3.96 -5.29 -4.72
N ASP A 125 -5.22 -5.53 -5.09
CA ASP A 125 -5.57 -6.07 -6.40
C ASP A 125 -5.22 -5.07 -7.51
N SER A 126 -4.20 -5.42 -8.29
CA SER A 126 -3.72 -4.58 -9.39
C SER A 126 -4.63 -4.54 -10.62
N ALA A 127 -5.73 -5.30 -10.63
CA ALA A 127 -6.70 -5.31 -11.73
C ALA A 127 -7.66 -4.12 -11.72
N ARG A 128 -7.70 -3.34 -10.63
CA ARG A 128 -8.61 -2.20 -10.48
C ARG A 128 -8.26 -1.05 -11.44
N PRO A 129 -9.26 -0.37 -12.03
CA PRO A 129 -9.03 0.85 -12.79
C PRO A 129 -8.23 1.86 -11.98
N GLY A 130 -7.31 2.58 -12.63
CA GLY A 130 -6.51 3.61 -11.96
C GLY A 130 -5.29 3.09 -11.18
N TYR A 131 -5.24 1.82 -10.79
CA TYR A 131 -4.13 1.28 -9.96
C TYR A 131 -2.75 1.46 -10.60
N ARG A 132 -2.61 1.34 -11.93
CA ARG A 132 -1.32 1.52 -12.64
C ARG A 132 -1.22 2.83 -13.43
N LYS A 133 -2.04 3.83 -13.10
CA LYS A 133 -2.04 5.11 -13.84
C LYS A 133 -0.74 5.89 -13.59
N LEU A 134 -0.43 6.81 -14.52
CA LEU A 134 0.58 7.84 -14.32
C LEU A 134 -0.10 9.06 -13.70
N PHE A 135 0.37 9.50 -12.53
CA PHE A 135 -0.17 10.67 -11.86
C PHE A 135 0.34 11.96 -12.50
N GLY A 136 -0.56 12.79 -13.03
CA GLY A 136 -0.29 14.09 -13.63
C GLY A 136 -0.08 15.22 -12.61
N ALA A 137 -0.39 14.97 -11.34
CA ALA A 137 -0.16 15.87 -10.21
C ALA A 137 0.11 15.08 -8.93
N ALA A 138 0.59 15.74 -7.87
CA ALA A 138 0.72 15.10 -6.57
C ALA A 138 -0.67 14.86 -5.93
N VAL A 139 -0.92 13.67 -5.38
CA VAL A 139 -2.20 13.32 -4.73
C VAL A 139 -1.97 12.67 -3.37
N GLN A 140 -2.83 12.98 -2.40
CA GLN A 140 -2.79 12.37 -1.08
C GLN A 140 -3.49 11.00 -1.13
N VAL A 141 -2.84 9.93 -0.67
CA VAL A 141 -3.48 8.62 -0.51
C VAL A 141 -4.20 8.58 0.83
N THR A 142 -5.44 8.12 0.82
CA THR A 142 -6.34 8.16 1.97
C THR A 142 -7.11 6.85 2.16
N ALA A 143 -7.50 6.54 3.40
CA ALA A 143 -8.55 5.58 3.70
C ALA A 143 -9.79 6.33 4.18
N THR A 144 -10.92 6.14 3.51
CA THR A 144 -12.22 6.63 3.96
C THR A 144 -12.88 5.54 4.79
N VAL A 145 -13.05 5.79 6.08
CA VAL A 145 -13.68 4.83 7.01
C VAL A 145 -15.19 4.85 6.80
N THR A 146 -15.75 3.73 6.38
CA THR A 146 -17.20 3.55 6.19
C THR A 146 -17.85 2.98 7.44
N GLU A 147 -17.15 2.10 8.17
CA GLU A 147 -17.62 1.56 9.44
C GLU A 147 -16.44 1.15 10.34
N ILE A 148 -16.33 1.68 11.56
CA ILE A 148 -15.51 1.08 12.62
C ILE A 148 -16.30 1.15 13.93
N THR A 149 -16.61 0.00 14.51
CA THR A 149 -17.15 -0.08 15.87
C THR A 149 -16.01 -0.37 16.85
N ALA A 150 -15.89 0.48 17.88
CA ALA A 150 -14.73 0.64 18.75
C ALA A 150 -13.98 -0.66 19.15
N SER A 151 -12.67 -0.72 18.87
CA SER A 151 -11.69 -1.54 19.60
C SER A 151 -10.99 -0.76 20.69
N SER A 152 -10.64 -1.46 21.77
CA SER A 152 -9.82 -1.01 22.89
C SER A 152 -8.32 -1.22 22.70
N ALA A 153 -7.87 -1.77 21.56
CA ALA A 153 -6.47 -1.92 21.21
C ALA A 153 -5.93 -0.72 20.41
N ALA A 154 -4.63 -0.45 20.58
CA ALA A 154 -3.89 0.46 19.71
C ALA A 154 -3.41 -0.35 18.50
N ASP A 155 -3.85 0.05 17.31
CA ASP A 155 -3.61 -0.69 16.08
C ASP A 155 -2.93 0.21 15.05
N GLU A 156 -1.96 -0.36 14.34
CA GLU A 156 -1.20 0.34 13.30
C GLU A 156 -1.67 -0.13 11.93
N TRP A 157 -2.25 0.79 11.17
CA TRP A 157 -2.50 0.60 9.75
C TRP A 157 -1.27 1.05 8.98
N LEU A 158 -0.80 0.25 8.02
CA LEU A 158 0.36 0.59 7.21
C LEU A 158 0.01 0.42 5.73
N LEU A 159 0.36 1.42 4.93
CA LEU A 159 0.39 1.32 3.48
C LEU A 159 1.83 1.39 2.98
N GLU A 160 2.18 0.49 2.09
CA GLU A 160 3.48 0.39 1.45
C GLU A 160 3.30 0.41 -0.07
N ALA A 161 4.03 1.25 -0.78
CA ALA A 161 3.94 1.37 -2.23
C ALA A 161 5.32 1.32 -2.90
N TYR A 162 5.40 0.51 -3.94
CA TYR A 162 6.49 0.49 -4.91
C TYR A 162 6.04 1.29 -6.13
N ILE A 163 6.80 2.34 -6.45
CA ILE A 163 6.44 3.28 -7.51
C ILE A 163 7.61 3.51 -8.46
N THR A 164 7.35 3.92 -9.69
CA THR A 164 8.36 4.60 -10.52
C THR A 164 8.06 6.09 -10.57
N VAL A 165 9.08 6.94 -10.69
CA VAL A 165 8.90 8.38 -10.89
C VAL A 165 9.70 8.81 -12.12
N ASP A 166 9.01 9.40 -13.09
CA ASP A 166 9.57 9.84 -14.37
C ASP A 166 9.98 11.31 -14.39
#